data_AF-A0AAQ0QA10-F1
#
_entry.id   AF-A0AAQ0QA10-F1
#
_cell.length_a   1.000
_cell.length_b   1.000
_cell.length_c   1.000
_cell.angle_alpha   90.00
_cell.angle_beta   90.00
_cell.angle_gamma   90.00
#
_symmetry.space_group_name_H-M   'P 1'
#
loop_
_entity.id
_entity.type
_entity.pdbx_description
1 polymer ?
#
loop_
_entity_poly.entity_id
_entity_poly.type
_entity_poly.pdbx_seq_one_letter_code
_entity_poly.pdbx_strand_id
1 'polypeptide(L)'
;MARALSVKEVDAKKLPTLTLSERWHNMVGEIAPTGVWLIWGKSGSGKSSFVMQLCKELCRHYKGIYNSLEEGISLTLQNNIRTNRMSEVNSRLAFVEESIEELNERMTKRMSPHFYIIDSLQCTGLSPKTYDEFVNIHKKNKLIIFVSQTDGLRPKGRVGDHALFMADEKIWVEGFRAQTFGRFIGPEETFVIWPERAQAYWGAQVKADLTIK
;
A
#
# COMPACT_ATOMS: atom_id res chain seq x y z
N MET A 1 18.91 19.93 16.96
CA MET A 1 19.38 18.52 16.98
C MET A 1 18.46 17.73 17.88
N ALA A 2 17.92 16.61 17.43
CA ALA A 2 17.15 15.73 18.31
C ALA A 2 18.09 15.07 19.32
N ARG A 3 17.63 14.85 20.56
CA ARG A 3 18.40 14.16 21.61
C ARG A 3 18.67 12.71 21.20
N ALA A 4 19.91 12.25 21.39
CA ALA A 4 20.25 10.84 21.26
C ALA A 4 19.64 10.02 22.40
N LEU A 5 19.13 8.83 22.07
CA LEU A 5 18.54 7.89 23.04
C LEU A 5 19.50 6.73 23.26
N SER A 6 19.64 6.30 24.49
CA SER A 6 20.31 5.06 24.87
C SER A 6 19.47 3.83 24.49
N VAL A 7 20.10 2.66 24.42
CA VAL A 7 19.40 1.39 24.12
C VAL A 7 18.21 1.16 25.05
N LYS A 8 18.38 1.42 26.36
CA LYS A 8 17.29 1.28 27.35
C LYS A 8 16.15 2.25 27.11
N GLU A 9 16.45 3.49 26.71
CA GLU A 9 15.41 4.49 26.40
C GLU A 9 14.65 4.13 25.12
N VAL A 10 15.29 3.49 24.15
CA VAL A 10 14.62 2.98 22.94
C VAL A 10 13.73 1.79 23.28
N ASP A 11 14.24 0.82 24.03
CA ASP A 11 13.52 -0.40 24.42
C ASP A 11 12.30 -0.10 25.31
N ALA A 12 12.45 0.84 26.26
CA ALA A 12 11.35 1.27 27.12
C ALA A 12 10.28 2.10 26.39
N LYS A 13 10.54 2.53 25.15
CA LYS A 13 9.62 3.39 24.40
C LYS A 13 8.44 2.58 23.87
N LYS A 14 7.25 2.89 24.39
CA LYS A 14 6.00 2.35 23.84
C LYS A 14 5.69 3.04 22.51
N LEU A 15 5.99 2.36 21.41
CA LEU A 15 5.63 2.82 20.08
C LEU A 15 4.18 2.42 19.76
N PRO A 16 3.39 3.29 19.11
CA PRO A 16 2.06 2.92 18.65
C PRO A 16 2.13 1.76 17.66
N THR A 17 1.22 0.82 17.82
CA THR A 17 1.02 -0.31 16.92
C THR A 17 -0.43 -0.37 16.46
N LEU A 18 -0.66 -1.09 15.37
CA LEU A 18 -1.97 -1.29 14.79
C LEU A 18 -2.18 -2.78 14.51
N THR A 19 -3.13 -3.37 15.22
CA THR A 19 -3.60 -4.74 14.99
C THR A 19 -4.75 -4.71 13.99
N LEU A 20 -4.53 -5.29 12.82
CA LEU A 20 -5.56 -5.50 11.80
C LEU A 20 -6.33 -6.80 12.10
N SER A 21 -7.41 -7.04 11.36
CA SER A 21 -8.14 -8.31 11.42
C SER A 21 -7.25 -9.50 11.08
N GLU A 22 -7.64 -10.69 11.54
CA GLU A 22 -6.86 -11.92 11.46
C GLU A 22 -6.27 -12.18 10.07
N ARG A 23 -7.07 -12.04 9.01
CA ARG A 23 -6.59 -12.24 7.63
C ARG A 23 -5.45 -11.30 7.23
N TRP A 24 -5.47 -10.05 7.70
CA TRP A 24 -4.39 -9.09 7.46
C TRP A 24 -3.22 -9.33 8.40
N HIS A 25 -3.49 -9.67 9.66
CA HIS A 25 -2.46 -10.06 10.62
C HIS A 25 -1.67 -11.29 10.14
N ASN A 26 -2.32 -12.26 9.50
CA ASN A 26 -1.64 -13.41 8.93
C ASN A 26 -0.64 -13.01 7.82
N MET A 27 -0.94 -11.94 7.08
CA MET A 27 -0.03 -11.43 6.05
C MET A 27 1.10 -10.57 6.64
N VAL A 28 0.78 -9.54 7.43
CA VAL A 28 1.75 -8.50 7.84
C VAL A 28 2.02 -8.45 9.34
N GLY A 29 1.34 -9.24 10.16
CA GLY A 29 1.50 -9.23 11.60
C GLY A 29 0.96 -7.95 12.25
N GLU A 30 1.66 -7.48 13.28
CA GLU A 30 1.38 -6.21 13.94
C GLU A 30 2.20 -5.09 13.28
N ILE A 31 1.52 -4.03 12.82
CA ILE A 31 2.16 -3.00 12.00
C ILE A 31 2.29 -1.67 12.75
N ALA A 32 3.21 -0.82 12.31
CA ALA A 32 3.17 0.59 12.70
C ALA A 32 1.99 1.30 12.01
N PRO A 33 1.26 2.20 12.69
CA PRO A 33 0.15 2.95 12.08
C PRO A 33 0.63 4.06 11.14
N THR A 34 1.94 4.31 11.04
CA THR A 34 2.55 5.36 10.23
C THR A 34 3.76 4.79 9.51
N GLY A 35 4.17 5.40 8.40
CA GLY A 35 5.30 4.94 7.61
C GLY A 35 4.99 4.96 6.13
N VAL A 36 5.77 4.20 5.37
CA VAL A 36 5.64 4.14 3.91
C VAL A 36 5.52 2.71 3.42
N TRP A 37 4.46 2.45 2.66
CA TRP A 37 4.23 1.16 2.02
C TRP A 37 4.36 1.33 0.50
N LEU A 38 4.93 0.32 -0.15
CA LEU A 38 4.96 0.22 -1.61
C LEU A 38 4.25 -1.06 -2.04
N ILE A 39 3.25 -0.91 -2.90
CA ILE A 39 2.50 -2.01 -3.51
C ILE A 39 2.77 -1.99 -5.01
N TRP A 40 3.34 -3.06 -5.56
CA TRP A 40 3.63 -3.16 -7.00
C TRP A 40 3.32 -4.56 -7.53
N GLY A 41 3.24 -4.70 -8.85
CA GLY A 41 2.75 -5.92 -9.49
C GLY A 41 2.33 -5.72 -10.93
N LYS A 42 2.27 -6.80 -11.71
CA LYS A 42 1.91 -6.74 -13.14
C LYS A 42 0.48 -6.22 -13.34
N SER A 43 0.20 -5.62 -14.50
CA SER A 43 -1.16 -5.24 -14.88
C SER A 43 -2.10 -6.46 -14.84
N GLY A 44 -3.35 -6.26 -14.44
CA GLY A 44 -4.35 -7.34 -14.33
C GLY A 44 -4.17 -8.33 -13.17
N SER A 45 -3.14 -8.17 -12.31
CA SER A 45 -2.85 -9.13 -11.23
C SER A 45 -3.71 -9.00 -9.97
N GLY A 46 -4.64 -8.04 -9.92
CA GLY A 46 -5.48 -7.78 -8.75
C GLY A 46 -4.97 -6.69 -7.80
N LYS A 47 -3.94 -5.91 -8.17
CA LYS A 47 -3.40 -4.81 -7.37
C LYS A 47 -4.47 -3.85 -6.86
N SER A 48 -5.24 -3.24 -7.76
CA SER A 48 -6.24 -2.24 -7.38
C SER A 48 -7.31 -2.84 -6.45
N SER A 49 -7.66 -4.12 -6.61
CA SER A 49 -8.56 -4.82 -5.70
C SER A 49 -7.93 -5.07 -4.33
N PHE A 50 -6.65 -5.46 -4.27
CA PHE A 50 -5.91 -5.56 -3.00
C PHE A 50 -5.87 -4.23 -2.26
N VAL A 51 -5.49 -3.15 -2.95
CA VAL A 51 -5.42 -1.80 -2.37
C VAL A 51 -6.80 -1.36 -1.86
N MET A 52 -7.88 -1.67 -2.58
CA MET A 52 -9.23 -1.36 -2.14
C MET A 52 -9.64 -2.14 -0.88
N GLN A 53 -9.31 -3.44 -0.81
CA GLN A 53 -9.52 -4.24 0.40
C GLN A 53 -8.71 -3.70 1.58
N LEU A 54 -7.45 -3.29 1.34
CA LEU A 54 -6.61 -2.66 2.35
C LEU A 54 -7.21 -1.34 2.85
N CYS A 55 -7.70 -0.49 1.95
CA CYS A 55 -8.39 0.75 2.33
C CYS A 55 -9.57 0.46 3.25
N LYS A 56 -10.39 -0.53 2.91
CA LYS A 56 -11.53 -0.93 3.73
C LYS A 56 -11.11 -1.36 5.14
N GLU A 57 -10.04 -2.12 5.24
CA GLU A 57 -9.47 -2.54 6.51
C GLU A 57 -8.96 -1.35 7.33
N LEU A 58 -8.13 -0.50 6.74
CA LEU A 58 -7.61 0.70 7.41
C LEU A 58 -8.72 1.66 7.83
N CYS A 59 -9.82 1.72 7.06
CA CYS A 59 -11.02 2.47 7.40
C CYS A 59 -11.74 1.97 8.64
N ARG A 60 -11.41 0.81 9.22
CA ARG A 60 -11.91 0.41 10.55
C ARG A 60 -11.29 1.26 11.66
N HIS A 61 -10.09 1.78 11.44
CA HIS A 61 -9.30 2.49 12.45
C HIS A 61 -9.22 3.99 12.15
N TYR A 62 -9.00 4.36 10.89
CA TYR A 62 -8.71 5.73 10.51
C TYR A 62 -9.52 6.23 9.32
N LYS A 63 -9.56 7.55 9.12
CA LYS A 63 -10.01 8.15 7.86
C LYS A 63 -8.85 8.18 6.87
N GLY A 64 -9.12 8.03 5.59
CA GLY A 64 -8.12 8.05 4.53
C GLY A 64 -8.53 8.78 3.27
N ILE A 65 -7.54 9.00 2.40
CA ILE A 65 -7.69 9.53 1.04
C ILE A 65 -7.14 8.51 0.04
N TYR A 66 -7.86 8.30 -1.05
CA TYR A 66 -7.37 7.59 -2.22
C TYR A 66 -7.15 8.61 -3.35
N ASN A 67 -5.89 8.88 -3.70
CA ASN A 67 -5.55 9.75 -4.81
C ASN A 67 -5.38 8.91 -6.10
N SER A 68 -6.40 8.93 -6.96
CA SER A 68 -6.53 8.09 -8.15
C SER A 68 -5.94 8.81 -9.38
N LEU A 69 -4.62 8.96 -9.42
CA LEU A 69 -3.91 9.65 -10.51
C LEU A 69 -3.75 8.81 -11.80
N GLU A 70 -3.72 7.48 -11.69
CA GLU A 70 -3.52 6.60 -12.86
C GLU A 70 -4.81 6.39 -13.65
N GLU A 71 -5.90 6.03 -12.96
CA GLU A 71 -7.18 5.73 -13.62
C GLU A 71 -8.19 6.90 -13.54
N GLY A 72 -7.97 7.90 -12.68
CA GLY A 72 -8.97 8.93 -12.37
C GLY A 72 -10.22 8.36 -11.71
N ILE A 73 -11.31 9.14 -11.66
CA ILE A 73 -12.65 8.61 -11.35
C ILE A 73 -13.23 7.89 -12.57
N SER A 74 -12.90 6.60 -12.69
CA SER A 74 -13.24 5.74 -13.83
C SER A 74 -14.33 4.71 -13.54
N LEU A 75 -14.84 4.07 -14.60
CA LEU A 75 -15.74 2.91 -14.47
C LEU A 75 -15.06 1.73 -13.76
N THR A 76 -13.76 1.52 -13.99
CA THR A 76 -12.97 0.48 -13.31
C THR A 76 -12.88 0.73 -11.82
N LEU A 77 -12.62 1.98 -11.41
CA LEU A 77 -12.66 2.37 -10.00
C LEU A 77 -14.05 2.16 -9.38
N GLN A 78 -15.11 2.59 -10.06
CA GLN A 78 -16.49 2.38 -9.58
C GLN A 78 -16.81 0.89 -9.39
N ASN A 79 -16.40 0.04 -10.34
CA ASN A 79 -16.60 -1.41 -10.24
C ASN A 79 -15.81 -2.00 -9.07
N ASN A 80 -14.59 -1.53 -8.83
CA ASN A 80 -13.77 -1.95 -7.70
C ASN A 80 -14.39 -1.53 -6.35
N ILE A 81 -14.93 -0.31 -6.26
CA ILE A 81 -15.70 0.20 -5.12
C ILE A 81 -16.92 -0.69 -4.83
N ARG A 82 -17.70 -1.02 -5.87
CA ARG A 82 -18.89 -1.89 -5.74
C ARG A 82 -18.51 -3.31 -5.31
N THR A 83 -17.53 -3.91 -5.96
CA THR A 83 -17.04 -5.27 -5.69
C THR A 83 -16.59 -5.43 -4.24
N ASN A 84 -15.93 -4.41 -3.69
CA ASN A 84 -15.45 -4.42 -2.30
C ASN A 84 -16.45 -3.85 -1.28
N ARG A 85 -17.67 -3.48 -1.71
CA ARG A 85 -18.73 -2.91 -0.87
C ARG A 85 -18.24 -1.71 -0.04
N MET A 86 -17.56 -0.77 -0.69
CA MET A 86 -16.96 0.39 -0.01
C MET A 86 -18.00 1.37 0.55
N SER A 87 -19.28 1.22 0.21
CA SER A 87 -20.38 1.97 0.85
C SER A 87 -20.45 1.73 2.36
N GLU A 88 -19.97 0.59 2.86
CA GLU A 88 -19.87 0.29 4.30
C GLU A 88 -18.92 1.23 5.06
N VAL A 89 -18.00 1.91 4.35
CA VAL A 89 -17.01 2.85 4.91
C VAL A 89 -17.12 4.25 4.29
N ASN A 90 -18.27 4.60 3.73
CA ASN A 90 -18.48 5.82 2.93
C ASN A 90 -18.00 7.12 3.61
N SER A 91 -18.18 7.26 4.93
CA SER A 91 -17.77 8.48 5.66
C SER A 91 -16.29 8.50 6.07
N ARG A 92 -15.53 7.43 5.76
CA ARG A 92 -14.15 7.23 6.22
C ARG A 92 -13.12 7.21 5.10
N LEU A 93 -13.52 7.07 3.83
CA LEU A 93 -12.63 7.14 2.67
C LEU A 93 -13.16 8.18 1.68
N ALA A 94 -12.29 9.07 1.21
CA ALA A 94 -12.60 9.97 0.10
C ALA A 94 -11.62 9.77 -1.05
N PHE A 95 -12.10 10.01 -2.27
CA PHE A 95 -11.32 9.90 -3.51
C PHE A 95 -11.01 11.28 -4.05
N VAL A 96 -9.79 11.47 -4.56
CA VAL A 96 -9.32 12.72 -5.15
C VAL A 96 -8.44 12.42 -6.38
N GLU A 97 -8.19 13.45 -7.18
CA GLU A 97 -7.26 13.45 -8.31
C GLU A 97 -6.36 14.68 -8.18
N GLU A 98 -5.51 14.68 -7.15
CA GLU A 98 -4.69 15.84 -6.76
C GLU A 98 -3.23 15.66 -7.19
N SER A 99 -2.60 16.75 -7.63
CA SER A 99 -1.16 16.78 -7.83
C SER A 99 -0.42 16.49 -6.52
N ILE A 100 0.87 16.16 -6.58
CA ILE A 100 1.64 15.88 -5.36
C ILE A 100 1.75 17.12 -4.46
N GLU A 101 1.75 18.31 -5.04
CA GLU A 101 1.72 19.60 -4.35
C GLU A 101 0.39 19.83 -3.63
N GLU A 102 -0.74 19.64 -4.32
CA GLU A 102 -2.08 19.77 -3.74
C GLU A 102 -2.31 18.76 -2.62
N LEU A 103 -1.88 17.51 -2.83
CA LEU A 103 -1.94 16.45 -1.83
C LEU A 103 -1.07 16.80 -0.62
N ASN A 104 0.14 17.31 -0.84
CA ASN A 104 1.02 17.77 0.24
C ASN A 104 0.34 18.85 1.09
N GLU A 105 -0.26 19.87 0.47
CA GLU A 105 -1.02 20.90 1.18
C GLU A 105 -2.17 20.29 1.98
N ARG A 106 -2.96 19.38 1.39
CA ARG A 106 -4.04 18.67 2.09
C ARG A 106 -3.53 17.90 3.31
N MET A 107 -2.39 17.23 3.21
CA MET A 107 -1.80 16.43 4.29
C MET A 107 -1.39 17.29 5.49
N THR A 108 -1.01 18.56 5.27
CA THR A 108 -0.62 19.49 6.35
C THR A 108 -1.80 20.08 7.13
N LYS A 109 -3.03 20.01 6.60
CA LYS A 109 -4.21 20.62 7.24
C LYS A 109 -4.51 19.99 8.60
N ARG A 110 -5.06 20.78 9.52
CA ARG A 110 -5.51 20.29 10.82
C ARG A 110 -6.59 19.21 10.61
N MET A 111 -6.48 18.10 11.35
CA MET A 111 -7.37 16.93 11.22
C MET A 111 -7.38 16.30 9.82
N SER A 112 -6.31 16.49 9.03
CA SER A 112 -6.12 15.76 7.78
C SER A 112 -6.18 14.24 8.03
N PRO A 113 -6.73 13.44 7.09
CA PRO A 113 -6.80 11.99 7.20
C PRO A 113 -5.48 11.31 7.59
N HIS A 114 -5.55 10.09 8.14
CA HIS A 114 -4.37 9.42 8.68
C HIS A 114 -3.56 8.70 7.62
N PHE A 115 -4.25 8.07 6.66
CA PHE A 115 -3.62 7.31 5.59
C PHE A 115 -3.96 7.85 4.20
N TYR A 116 -3.02 7.67 3.27
CA TYR A 116 -3.11 8.17 1.90
C TYR A 116 -2.65 7.09 0.93
N ILE A 117 -3.50 6.74 -0.03
CA ILE A 117 -3.12 5.95 -1.20
C ILE A 117 -2.75 6.92 -2.32
N ILE A 118 -1.62 6.68 -2.96
CA ILE A 118 -1.17 7.41 -4.15
C ILE A 118 -1.06 6.39 -5.28
N ASP A 119 -2.09 6.36 -6.14
CA ASP A 119 -2.24 5.40 -7.23
C ASP A 119 -2.19 6.11 -8.59
N SER A 120 -1.05 6.19 -9.28
CA SER A 120 0.21 5.53 -8.98
C SER A 120 1.40 6.47 -8.89
N LEU A 121 2.50 5.97 -8.31
CA LEU A 121 3.75 6.67 -8.12
C LEU A 121 4.26 7.31 -9.42
N GLN A 122 4.10 6.63 -10.56
CA GLN A 122 4.56 7.13 -11.85
C GLN A 122 3.80 8.39 -12.32
N CYS A 123 2.56 8.60 -11.86
CA CYS A 123 1.77 9.79 -12.19
C CYS A 123 2.10 11.01 -11.33
N THR A 124 2.93 10.87 -10.29
CA THR A 124 3.26 11.96 -9.36
C THR A 124 4.32 12.94 -9.89
N GLY A 125 5.09 12.54 -10.90
CA GLY A 125 6.25 13.31 -11.36
C GLY A 125 7.44 13.34 -10.38
N LEU A 126 7.40 12.55 -9.30
CA LEU A 126 8.46 12.54 -8.29
C LEU A 126 9.78 11.96 -8.83
N SER A 127 10.88 12.60 -8.42
CA SER A 127 12.23 12.08 -8.49
C SER A 127 12.60 11.42 -7.15
N PRO A 128 13.68 10.63 -7.05
CA PRO A 128 14.14 10.10 -5.75
C PRO A 128 14.32 11.18 -4.68
N LYS A 129 14.85 12.35 -5.05
CA LYS A 129 15.06 13.46 -4.12
C LYS A 129 13.73 14.04 -3.63
N THR A 130 12.84 14.38 -4.55
CA THR A 130 11.54 14.99 -4.19
C THR A 130 10.61 13.99 -3.50
N TYR A 131 10.76 12.69 -3.78
CA TYR A 131 10.12 11.62 -3.03
C TYR A 131 10.54 11.64 -1.55
N ASP A 132 11.85 11.69 -1.26
CA ASP A 132 12.34 11.75 0.12
C ASP A 132 11.86 13.02 0.83
N GLU A 133 11.88 14.16 0.15
CA GLU A 133 11.36 15.43 0.67
C GLU A 133 9.88 15.30 1.07
N PHE A 134 9.03 14.83 0.17
CA PHE A 134 7.60 14.62 0.42
C PHE A 134 7.35 13.63 1.57
N VAL A 135 7.99 12.46 1.51
CA VAL A 135 7.80 11.38 2.48
C VAL A 135 8.27 11.79 3.88
N ASN A 136 9.41 12.48 3.99
CA ASN A 136 9.99 12.83 5.28
C ASN A 136 9.16 13.86 6.07
N ILE A 137 8.35 14.68 5.38
CA ILE A 137 7.42 15.61 6.02
C ILE A 137 6.33 14.83 6.77
N HIS A 138 5.82 13.75 6.19
CA HIS A 138 4.55 13.13 6.61
C HIS A 138 4.69 11.79 7.33
N LYS A 139 5.70 10.96 7.00
CA LYS A 139 5.77 9.54 7.41
C LYS A 139 5.80 9.27 8.91
N LYS A 140 6.13 10.29 9.73
CA LYS A 140 6.13 10.17 11.19
C LYS A 140 4.72 10.22 11.80
N ASN A 141 3.76 10.79 11.08
CA ASN A 141 2.40 11.00 11.57
C ASN A 141 1.34 10.37 10.66
N LYS A 142 1.71 10.00 9.43
CA LYS A 142 0.81 9.48 8.40
C LYS A 142 1.29 8.12 7.89
N LEU A 143 0.35 7.32 7.41
CA LEU A 143 0.63 6.15 6.59
C LEU A 143 0.50 6.53 5.12
N ILE A 144 1.60 6.41 4.36
CA ILE A 144 1.65 6.75 2.94
C ILE A 144 1.82 5.45 2.16
N ILE A 145 0.90 5.16 1.25
CA ILE A 145 0.88 3.92 0.49
C ILE A 145 0.97 4.28 -0.98
N PHE A 146 2.11 3.96 -1.60
CA PHE A 146 2.31 4.13 -3.03
C PHE A 146 1.91 2.85 -3.75
N VAL A 147 1.11 3.00 -4.81
CA VAL A 147 0.91 1.94 -5.80
C VAL A 147 1.86 2.22 -6.96
N SER A 148 2.51 1.18 -7.48
CA SER A 148 3.46 1.32 -8.57
C SER A 148 3.20 0.32 -9.68
N GLN A 149 3.36 0.80 -10.91
CA GLN A 149 3.57 -0.04 -12.10
C GLN A 149 4.91 -0.78 -11.99
N THR A 150 5.19 -1.68 -12.93
CA THR A 150 6.35 -2.57 -12.88
C THR A 150 7.09 -2.67 -14.19
N ASP A 151 8.42 -2.74 -14.13
CA ASP A 151 9.28 -3.22 -15.20
C ASP A 151 9.82 -4.60 -14.80
N GLY A 152 9.24 -5.66 -15.38
CA GLY A 152 9.49 -7.03 -14.93
C GLY A 152 9.01 -7.27 -13.49
N LEU A 153 9.93 -7.59 -12.59
CA LEU A 153 9.65 -7.80 -11.16
C LEU A 153 9.93 -6.56 -10.30
N ARG A 154 10.49 -5.50 -10.88
CA ARG A 154 10.84 -4.26 -10.18
C ARG A 154 9.72 -3.23 -10.36
N PRO A 155 9.50 -2.34 -9.38
CA PRO A 155 8.67 -1.16 -9.59
C PRO A 155 9.26 -0.29 -10.70
N LYS A 156 8.40 0.32 -11.50
CA LYS A 156 8.78 1.01 -12.73
C LYS A 156 9.60 2.27 -12.46
N GLY A 157 10.73 2.37 -13.16
CA GLY A 157 11.62 3.54 -13.18
C GLY A 157 12.43 3.78 -11.90
N ARG A 158 13.38 4.72 -11.99
CA ARG A 158 14.35 5.04 -10.92
C ARG A 158 13.68 5.43 -9.59
N VAL A 159 12.57 6.17 -9.63
CA VAL A 159 11.83 6.53 -8.43
C VAL A 159 11.14 5.30 -7.80
N GLY A 160 10.70 4.34 -8.61
CA GLY A 160 10.13 3.07 -8.14
C GLY A 160 11.16 2.22 -7.40
N ASP A 161 12.36 2.07 -7.96
CA ASP A 161 13.47 1.36 -7.29
C ASP A 161 13.86 2.04 -5.97
N HIS A 162 13.93 3.38 -5.96
CA HIS A 162 14.20 4.14 -4.74
C HIS A 162 13.10 3.94 -3.70
N ALA A 163 11.83 4.05 -4.09
CA ALA A 163 10.70 3.81 -3.20
C ALA A 163 10.72 2.39 -2.62
N LEU A 164 11.09 1.37 -3.42
CA LEU A 164 11.22 -0.01 -2.95
C LEU A 164 12.29 -0.16 -1.87
N PHE A 165 13.41 0.54 -2.03
CA PHE A 165 14.47 0.52 -1.04
C PHE A 165 14.03 1.19 0.27
N MET A 166 13.34 2.33 0.15
CA MET A 166 12.96 3.20 1.27
C MET A 166 11.70 2.77 2.01
N ALA A 167 10.82 1.98 1.39
CA ALA A 167 9.56 1.56 2.00
C ALA A 167 9.77 0.69 3.25
N ASP A 168 8.97 0.93 4.27
CA ASP A 168 8.89 0.12 5.47
C ASP A 168 8.21 -1.22 5.15
N GLU A 169 7.16 -1.18 4.34
CA GLU A 169 6.42 -2.36 3.89
C GLU A 169 6.42 -2.49 2.38
N LYS A 170 6.62 -3.71 1.88
CA LYS A 170 6.88 -3.99 0.45
C LYS A 170 5.99 -5.14 0.02
N ILE A 171 5.02 -4.86 -0.85
CA ILE A 171 4.01 -5.84 -1.22
C ILE A 171 4.03 -6.05 -2.74
N TRP A 172 4.39 -7.27 -3.14
CA TRP A 172 4.25 -7.72 -4.53
C TRP A 172 2.87 -8.33 -4.74
N VAL A 173 2.24 -8.02 -5.86
CA VAL A 173 0.96 -8.61 -6.26
C VAL A 173 1.08 -9.30 -7.61
N GLU A 174 0.80 -10.60 -7.63
CA GLU A 174 0.82 -11.42 -8.83
C GLU A 174 -0.26 -12.50 -8.73
N GLY A 175 -0.94 -12.76 -9.85
CA GLY A 175 -1.90 -13.87 -9.91
C GLY A 175 -2.97 -13.81 -8.81
N PHE A 176 -3.47 -12.62 -8.48
CA PHE A 176 -4.49 -12.41 -7.43
C PHE A 176 -4.05 -12.86 -6.03
N ARG A 177 -2.74 -12.87 -5.78
CA ARG A 177 -2.13 -13.03 -4.46
C ARG A 177 -1.17 -11.87 -4.20
N ALA A 178 -1.23 -11.31 -2.99
CA ALA A 178 -0.24 -10.37 -2.50
C ALA A 178 0.75 -11.11 -1.59
N GLN A 179 2.00 -10.70 -1.61
CA GLN A 179 3.07 -11.23 -0.76
C GLN A 179 3.87 -10.08 -0.18
N THR A 180 4.15 -10.11 1.12
CA THR A 180 5.01 -9.14 1.77
C THR A 180 6.49 -9.54 1.71
N PHE A 181 7.35 -8.54 1.59
CA PHE A 181 8.81 -8.57 1.74
C PHE A 181 9.29 -7.41 2.62
N GLY A 182 8.37 -6.84 3.40
CA GLY A 182 8.58 -5.65 4.21
C GLY A 182 9.21 -5.94 5.56
N ARG A 183 9.08 -4.98 6.47
CA ARG A 183 9.53 -5.11 7.86
C ARG A 183 8.47 -5.77 8.75
N PHE A 184 7.22 -5.78 8.31
CA PHE A 184 6.13 -6.40 9.05
C PHE A 184 5.75 -7.71 8.38
N ILE A 185 5.88 -8.81 9.11
CA ILE A 185 5.76 -10.17 8.58
C ILE A 185 4.80 -10.94 9.49
N GLY A 186 3.69 -11.36 8.90
CA GLY A 186 2.74 -12.27 9.54
C GLY A 186 3.11 -13.73 9.28
N PRO A 187 2.45 -14.68 9.97
CA PRO A 187 2.74 -16.11 9.86
C PRO A 187 2.58 -16.71 8.45
N GLU A 188 1.72 -16.14 7.61
CA GLU A 188 1.46 -16.64 6.24
C GLU A 188 2.13 -15.81 5.15
N GLU A 189 2.60 -14.60 5.47
CA GLU A 189 3.29 -13.62 4.59
C GLU A 189 2.53 -13.24 3.31
N THR A 190 1.35 -13.80 3.09
CA THR A 190 0.63 -13.74 1.83
C THR A 190 -0.86 -13.56 2.04
N PHE A 191 -1.51 -13.01 1.02
CA PHE A 191 -2.91 -12.67 1.03
C PHE A 191 -3.54 -13.03 -0.31
N VAL A 192 -4.50 -13.95 -0.29
CA VAL A 192 -5.25 -14.32 -1.49
C VAL A 192 -6.32 -13.27 -1.74
N ILE A 193 -6.20 -12.48 -2.80
CA ILE A 193 -7.09 -11.36 -3.14
C ILE A 193 -8.41 -11.89 -3.71
N TRP A 194 -8.30 -12.86 -4.62
CA TRP A 194 -9.41 -13.52 -5.29
C TRP A 194 -9.10 -15.02 -5.40
N PRO A 195 -9.72 -15.88 -4.56
CA PRO A 195 -9.43 -17.32 -4.52
C PRO A 195 -9.54 -18.03 -5.86
N GLU A 196 -10.65 -17.86 -6.59
CA GLU A 196 -10.89 -18.59 -7.83
C GLU A 196 -9.88 -18.20 -8.92
N ARG A 197 -9.59 -16.91 -9.06
CA ARG A 197 -8.60 -16.44 -10.04
C ARG A 197 -7.17 -16.77 -9.64
N ALA A 198 -6.86 -16.75 -8.35
CA ALA A 198 -5.56 -17.20 -7.86
C ALA A 198 -5.36 -18.69 -8.15
N GLN A 199 -6.36 -19.53 -7.88
CA GLN A 199 -6.31 -20.96 -8.21
C GLN A 199 -6.11 -21.19 -9.70
N ALA A 200 -6.82 -20.46 -10.57
CA ALA A 200 -6.66 -20.58 -12.01
C ALA A 200 -5.25 -20.19 -12.47
N TYR A 201 -4.67 -19.12 -11.92
CA TYR A 201 -3.33 -18.65 -12.27
C TYR A 201 -2.23 -19.62 -11.80
N TRP A 202 -2.20 -19.90 -10.49
CA TRP A 202 -1.14 -20.70 -9.87
C TRP A 202 -1.29 -22.20 -10.16
N GLY A 203 -2.51 -22.70 -10.26
CA GLY A 203 -2.78 -24.08 -10.64
C GLY A 203 -2.38 -24.41 -12.08
N ALA A 204 -2.44 -23.43 -12.99
CA ALA A 204 -1.96 -23.60 -14.37
C ALA A 204 -0.42 -23.65 -14.43
N GLN A 205 0.28 -22.85 -13.64
CA GLN A 205 1.75 -22.85 -13.59
C GLN A 205 2.30 -24.19 -13.07
N VAL A 206 1.74 -24.73 -11.99
CA VAL A 206 2.15 -26.03 -11.45
C VAL A 206 2.02 -27.15 -12.50
N LYS A 207 0.97 -27.12 -13.32
CA LYS A 207 0.80 -28.09 -14.42
C LYS A 207 1.86 -27.91 -15.52
N ALA A 208 2.21 -26.67 -15.86
CA ALA A 208 3.23 -26.39 -16.87
C ALA A 208 4.61 -26.89 -16.43
N ASP A 209 5.00 -26.66 -15.18
CA ASP A 209 6.30 -27.10 -14.63
C ASP A 209 6.42 -28.63 -14.55
N LEU A 210 5.30 -29.33 -14.37
CA LEU A 210 5.24 -30.80 -14.38
C LEU A 210 5.28 -31.40 -15.80
N THR A 211 4.97 -30.62 -16.83
CA THR A 211 4.97 -31.08 -18.23
C THR A 211 6.35 -30.92 -18.91
N ILE A 212 7.25 -30.15 -18.30
CA ILE A 212 8.60 -29.86 -18.79
C ILE A 212 9.66 -30.80 -18.15
N LYS A 213 9.26 -31.65 -17.19
CA LYS A 213 10.10 -32.72 -16.62
C LYS A 213 9.80 -34.05 -17.29
#